data_AF-A0A5Y1YBU1-F1
#
_entry.id   AF-A0A5Y1YBU1-F1
#
_cell.length_a   1.000
_cell.length_b   1.000
_cell.length_c   1.000
_cell.angle_alpha   90.00
_cell.angle_beta   90.00
_cell.angle_gamma   90.00
#
_symmetry.space_group_name_H-M   'P 1'
#
loop_
_entity.id
_entity.type
_entity.pdbx_description
1 polymer ?
#
loop_
_entity_poly.entity_id
_entity_poly.type
_entity_poly.pdbx_seq_one_letter_code
_entity_poly.pdbx_strand_id
1 'polypeptide(L)' 'MITHHYGTDNIPRKDVKPGAFVKYKDRTYLASANVSKGLYINNVYEKTLIRSDEIEVYLNQYGKPLMRNGDI' A
#
# COMPACT_ATOMS: atom_id res chain seq x y z
N MET A 1 -11.87 1.28 -5.08
CA MET A 1 -11.43 0.78 -6.40
C MET A 1 -10.41 1.78 -6.91
N ILE A 2 -9.19 1.34 -7.23
CA ILE A 2 -8.19 2.20 -7.88
C ILE A 2 -8.49 2.20 -9.38
N THR A 3 -8.67 3.38 -9.98
CA THR A 3 -9.07 3.48 -11.39
C THR A 3 -7.88 3.28 -12.34
N HIS A 4 -6.67 3.69 -11.94
CA HIS A 4 -5.45 3.55 -12.75
C HIS A 4 -4.26 3.15 -11.86
N HIS A 5 -3.60 2.05 -12.23
CA HIS A 5 -2.30 1.63 -11.70
C HIS A 5 -1.51 0.97 -12.84
N TYR A 6 -0.18 0.99 -12.74
CA TYR A 6 0.74 0.50 -13.78
C TYR A 6 1.36 -0.87 -13.45
N GLY A 7 0.82 -1.53 -12.44
CA GLY A 7 1.26 -2.84 -11.96
C GLY A 7 1.23 -2.93 -10.44
N THR A 8 1.83 -3.99 -9.92
CA THR A 8 2.17 -4.15 -8.51
C THR A 8 3.64 -4.49 -8.38
N ASP A 9 4.23 -4.18 -7.23
CA ASP A 9 5.60 -4.56 -6.91
C ASP A 9 5.74 -4.88 -5.43
N ASN A 10 6.69 -5.75 -5.10
CA ASN A 10 6.97 -6.16 -3.74
C ASN A 10 8.12 -5.30 -3.19
N ILE A 11 7.79 -4.41 -2.26
CA ILE A 11 8.77 -3.54 -1.62
C ILE A 11 8.92 -3.88 -0.13
N PRO A 12 10.07 -3.53 0.49
CA PRO A 12 10.23 -3.69 1.92
C PRO A 12 9.18 -2.85 2.64
N ARG A 13 8.59 -3.41 3.69
CA ARG A 13 7.62 -2.73 4.57
C ARG A 13 8.15 -1.39 5.04
N LYS A 14 9.46 -1.29 5.28
CA LYS A 14 10.14 -0.07 5.73
C LYS A 14 10.04 1.09 4.74
N ASP A 15 9.95 0.79 3.44
CA ASP A 15 9.83 1.78 2.36
C ASP A 15 8.37 2.15 2.06
N VAL A 16 7.39 1.41 2.59
CA VAL A 16 5.97 1.72 2.44
C VAL A 16 5.62 2.96 3.28
N LYS A 17 5.20 4.01 2.58
CA LYS A 17 4.73 5.26 3.19
C LYS A 17 3.22 5.23 3.46
N PRO A 18 2.76 5.86 4.55
CA PRO A 18 1.34 6.17 4.74
C PRO A 18 0.77 6.89 3.52
N GLY A 19 -0.41 6.47 3.07
CA GLY A 19 -1.05 6.97 1.86
C GLY A 19 -0.82 6.10 0.62
N ALA A 20 0.10 5.13 0.66
CA ALA A 20 0.32 4.19 -0.44
C ALA A 20 -0.81 3.16 -0.56
N PHE A 21 -1.17 2.77 -1.78
CA PHE A 21 -2.08 1.65 -2.03
C PHE A 21 -1.32 0.32 -1.98
N VAL A 22 -1.88 -0.63 -1.24
CA VAL A 22 -1.30 -1.94 -0.95
C VAL A 22 -2.27 -3.02 -1.43
N LYS A 23 -1.76 -4.09 -2.05
CA LYS A 23 -2.52 -5.29 -2.35
C LYS A 23 -2.31 -6.30 -1.22
N TYR A 24 -3.41 -6.77 -0.63
CA TYR A 24 -3.37 -7.76 0.43
C TYR A 24 -4.57 -8.70 0.29
N LYS A 25 -4.34 -10.02 0.23
CA LYS A 25 -5.39 -11.03 0.02
C LYS A 25 -6.31 -10.70 -1.18
N ASP A 26 -5.71 -10.33 -2.31
CA ASP A 26 -6.40 -9.92 -3.54
C ASP A 26 -7.38 -8.74 -3.39
N ARG A 27 -7.21 -7.94 -2.33
CA ARG A 27 -7.97 -6.71 -2.09
C ARG A 27 -7.03 -5.52 -2.00
N THR A 28 -7.54 -4.37 -2.42
CA THR A 28 -6.84 -3.10 -2.29
C THR A 28 -7.07 -2.50 -0.90
N TYR A 29 -5.99 -2.10 -0.26
CA TYR A 29 -5.99 -1.36 1.00
C TYR A 29 -5.15 -0.10 0.87
N LEU A 30 -5.35 0.82 1.79
CA LEU A 30 -4.54 2.02 1.97
C LEU A 30 -3.62 1.82 3.18
N ALA A 31 -2.34 2.10 3.02
CA ALA A 31 -1.40 2.17 4.13
C ALA A 31 -1.76 3.38 5.00
N SER A 32 -2.13 3.15 6.26
CA SER A 32 -2.46 4.20 7.22
C SER A 32 -1.27 4.63 8.07
N ALA A 33 -0.51 3.67 8.59
CA ALA A 33 0.63 3.96 9.47
C ALA A 33 1.64 2.82 9.43
N ASN A 34 2.92 3.17 9.32
CA ASN A 34 4.02 2.21 9.40
C ASN A 34 4.68 2.36 10.76
N VAL A 35 4.55 1.34 11.61
CA VAL A 35 5.15 1.32 12.95
C VAL A 35 6.05 0.10 13.09
N SER A 36 6.94 0.12 14.08
CA SER A 36 7.85 -1.01 14.37
C SER A 36 7.11 -2.37 14.46
N LYS A 37 5.89 -2.37 15.03
CA LYS A 37 5.04 -3.57 15.19
C LYS A 37 4.40 -4.08 13.90
N GLY A 38 4.32 -3.29 12.82
CA GLY A 38 3.55 -3.64 11.63
C GLY A 38 3.12 -2.44 10.79
N LEU A 39 2.66 -2.73 9.57
CA LEU A 39 2.01 -1.78 8.68
C LEU A 39 0.49 -1.87 8.89
N TYR A 40 -0.11 -0.79 9.40
CA TYR A 40 -1.55 -0.66 9.46
C TYR A 40 -2.09 -0.34 8.08
N ILE A 41 -3.00 -1.18 7.62
CA ILE A 41 -3.72 -1.02 6.36
C ILE A 41 -5.21 -0.93 6.62
N ASN A 42 -5.91 -0.13 5.82
CA ASN A 42 -7.36 0.00 5.92
C ASN A 42 -8.01 0.06 4.54
N ASN A 43 -9.22 -0.48 4.47
CA ASN A 43 -10.11 -0.30 3.34
C ASN A 43 -11.45 0.25 3.88
N VAL A 44 -12.42 0.50 2.99
CA VAL A 44 -13.75 0.98 3.34
C VAL A 44 -14.47 0.04 4.32
N TYR A 45 -14.15 -1.26 4.28
CA TYR A 45 -14.84 -2.29 5.07
C TYR A 45 -14.15 -2.68 6.37
N GLU A 46 -12.81 -2.58 6.45
CA GLU A 46 -12.04 -3.17 7.54
C GLU A 46 -10.68 -2.48 7.73
N LYS A 47 -10.07 -2.70 8.89
CA LYS A 47 -8.70 -2.29 9.24
C LYS A 47 -7.92 -3.53 9.67
N THR A 48 -6.71 -3.67 9.15
CA THR A 48 -5.85 -4.85 9.35
C THR A 48 -4.39 -4.42 9.59
N LEU A 49 -3.61 -5.26 10.27
CA LEU A 49 -2.18 -5.07 10.49
C LEU A 49 -1.39 -6.13 9.72
N ILE A 50 -0.47 -5.71 8.86
CA ILE A 50 0.48 -6.60 8.20
C ILE A 50 1.80 -6.61 8.98
N ARG A 51 2.31 -7.80 9.28
CA ARG A 51 3.61 -8.01 9.96
C ARG A 51 4.70 -8.53 9.03
N SER A 52 4.35 -8.90 7.79
CA SER A 52 5.30 -9.32 6.76
C SER A 52 6.32 -8.22 6.48
N ASP A 53 7.55 -8.62 6.18
CA ASP A 53 8.62 -7.68 5.84
C ASP A 53 8.50 -7.18 4.39
N GLU A 54 7.84 -7.94 3.52
CA GLU A 54 7.55 -7.55 2.13
C GLU A 54 6.07 -7.23 1.96
N ILE A 55 5.79 -6.15 1.23
CA ILE A 55 4.45 -5.61 1.02
C ILE A 55 4.26 -5.38 -0.47
N GLU A 56 3.22 -5.97 -1.04
CA GLU A 56 2.82 -5.75 -2.42
C GLU A 56 2.11 -4.40 -2.53
N VAL A 57 2.70 -3.44 -3.24
CA VAL A 57 2.15 -2.10 -3.46
C VAL A 57 1.72 -1.92 -4.90
N TYR A 58 0.71 -1.08 -5.13
CA TYR A 58 0.35 -0.67 -6.47
C TYR A 58 1.32 0.39 -6.96
N LEU A 59 1.66 0.37 -8.25
CA LEU A 59 2.59 1.33 -8.86
C LEU A 59 1.88 2.40 -9.68
N ASN A 60 2.45 3.60 -9.66
CA ASN A 60 2.14 4.68 -10.60
C ASN A 60 2.98 4.59 -11.89
N GLN A 61 2.79 5.53 -12.81
CA GLN A 61 3.50 5.55 -14.10
C GLN A 61 5.03 5.71 -14.00
N TYR A 62 5.54 6.14 -12.83
CA TYR A 62 6.95 6.32 -12.56
C TYR A 62 7.59 5.11 -11.86
N GLY A 63 6.85 4.02 -11.69
CA GLY A 63 7.31 2.84 -10.94
C GLY A 63 7.42 3.08 -9.43
N LYS A 64 6.73 4.10 -8.90
CA LYS A 64 6.69 4.40 -7.47
C LYS A 64 5.37 3.95 -6.85
N PRO A 65 5.32 3.73 -5.52
CA PRO A 65 4.07 3.38 -4.83
C PRO A 65 2.98 4.41 -5.11
N LEU A 66 1.86 3.94 -5.64
CA LEU A 66 0.70 4.77 -5.95
C LEU A 66 0.14 5.35 -4.66
N MET A 67 0.06 6.68 -4.59
CA MET A 67 -0.41 7.40 -3.41
C MET A 67 -1.85 7.90 -3.58
N ARG A 68 -2.61 7.89 -2.48
CA ARG A 68 -4.00 8.38 -2.45
C ARG A 68 -4.14 9.84 -2.88
N ASN A 69 -3.16 10.68 -2.58
CA ASN A 69 -3.24 12.11 -2.88
C ASN A 69 -2.81 12.49 -4.30
N GLY A 70 -2.49 11.51 -5.16
CA GLY A 70 -1.84 11.78 -6.43
C GLY A 70 -0.39 12.22 -6.21
N ASP A 71 0.52 11.66 -6.99
CA ASP A 71 1.90 12.12 -7.03
C ASP A 71 1.92 13.55 -7.63
N ILE A 72 1.91 14.56 -6.75
CA ILE A 72 2.21 15.96 -7.09
C ILE A 72 3.70 16.15 -7.42
#